data_AF-A0A6C9QIK9-F1
#
_entry.id   AF-A0A6C9QIK9-F1
#
_cell.length_a   1.000
_cell.length_b   1.000
_cell.length_c   1.000
_cell.angle_alpha   90.00
_cell.angle_beta   90.00
_cell.angle_gamma   90.00
#
_symmetry.space_group_name_H-M   'P 1'
#
loop_
_entity.id
_entity.type
_entity.pdbx_description
1 polymer ?
#
loop_
_entity_poly.entity_id
_entity_poly.type
_entity_poly.pdbx_seq_one_letter_code
_entity_poly.pdbx_strand_id
1 'polypeptide(L)'
;VQVLAEMPGYRVLVVGDMAELGAESEACHVQVGEAAKAAGIDRVLSVGKQSHAISTASGVGEHFADKTALIARIKSLIAEQQVITILVKGSRSAAMEEVVRALQENGTC
;
A
#
# COMPACT_ATOMS: atom_id res chain seq x y z
N VAL A 1 8.67 1.49 5.24
CA VAL A 1 8.51 2.85 4.69
C VAL A 1 9.83 3.42 4.22
N GLN A 2 10.88 3.40 5.06
CA GLN A 2 12.19 4.00 4.78
C GLN A 2 12.80 3.57 3.43
N VAL A 3 12.81 2.26 3.13
CA VAL A 3 13.29 1.75 1.83
C VAL A 3 12.54 2.39 0.66
N LEU A 4 11.20 2.48 0.71
CA LEU A 4 10.40 3.10 -0.35
C LEU A 4 10.68 4.61 -0.48
N ALA A 5 10.97 5.28 0.64
CA ALA A 5 11.23 6.72 0.66
C ALA A 5 12.47 7.12 -0.15
N GLU A 6 13.46 6.22 -0.23
CA GLU A 6 14.72 6.40 -0.95
C GLU A 6 14.63 6.04 -2.45
N MET A 7 13.48 5.53 -2.91
CA MET A 7 13.30 5.08 -4.29
C MET A 7 12.92 6.23 -5.22
N PRO A 8 13.32 6.17 -6.51
CA PRO A 8 12.98 7.21 -7.47
C PRO A 8 11.50 7.17 -7.90
N GLY A 9 11.03 8.30 -8.43
CA GLY A 9 9.71 8.44 -9.04
C GLY A 9 8.57 8.60 -8.03
N TYR A 10 7.34 8.36 -8.51
CA TYR A 10 6.14 8.40 -7.70
C TYR A 10 6.10 7.17 -6.78
N ARG A 11 6.11 7.36 -5.45
CA ARG A 11 6.23 6.27 -4.47
C ARG A 11 4.87 5.89 -3.93
N VAL A 12 4.49 4.63 -4.17
CA VAL A 12 3.21 4.07 -3.75
C VAL A 12 3.43 2.96 -2.74
N LEU A 13 2.89 3.14 -1.54
CA LEU A 13 2.84 2.10 -0.51
C LEU A 13 1.50 1.36 -0.59
N VAL A 14 1.54 0.07 -0.87
CA VAL A 14 0.35 -0.80 -0.93
C VAL A 14 0.36 -1.74 0.28
N VAL A 15 -0.66 -1.65 1.13
CA VAL A 15 -0.70 -2.34 2.43
C VAL A 15 -1.94 -3.20 2.65
N GLY A 16 -1.73 -4.40 3.16
CA GLY A 16 -2.75 -5.25 3.77
C GLY A 16 -2.76 -5.15 5.29
N ASP A 17 -3.70 -5.85 5.93
CA ASP A 17 -3.77 -5.93 7.40
C ASP A 17 -2.47 -6.50 8.00
N MET A 18 -2.00 -5.87 9.07
CA MET A 18 -0.96 -6.42 9.94
C MET A 18 -1.60 -7.42 10.92
N ALA A 19 -0.97 -8.58 11.11
CA ALA A 19 -1.47 -9.63 11.99
C ALA A 19 -0.81 -9.59 13.38
N GLU A 20 -1.43 -10.25 14.36
CA GLU A 20 -0.86 -10.55 15.68
C GLU A 20 -0.54 -9.34 16.59
N LEU A 21 -1.16 -8.18 16.33
CA LEU A 21 -0.93 -6.95 17.11
C LEU A 21 -1.82 -6.81 18.36
N GLY A 22 -2.79 -7.70 18.56
CA GLY A 22 -3.70 -7.66 19.72
C GLY A 22 -4.44 -6.32 19.87
N ALA A 23 -4.56 -5.83 21.11
CA ALA A 23 -5.26 -4.58 21.43
C ALA A 23 -4.58 -3.32 20.85
N GLU A 24 -3.28 -3.40 20.51
CA GLU A 24 -2.51 -2.27 19.97
C GLU A 24 -2.58 -2.19 18.45
N SER A 25 -3.36 -3.07 17.81
CA SER A 25 -3.47 -3.17 16.36
C SER A 25 -3.71 -1.81 15.71
N GLU A 26 -4.73 -1.07 16.14
CA GLU A 26 -5.06 0.21 15.55
C GLU A 26 -3.93 1.25 15.70
N ALA A 27 -3.34 1.36 16.90
CA ALA A 27 -2.24 2.29 17.16
C ALA A 27 -1.01 1.98 16.28
N CYS A 28 -0.66 0.70 16.12
CA CYS A 28 0.43 0.30 15.24
C CYS A 28 0.14 0.65 13.76
N HIS A 29 -1.09 0.45 13.28
CA HIS A 29 -1.45 0.84 11.92
C HIS A 29 -1.38 2.36 11.73
N VAL A 30 -1.83 3.15 12.70
CA VAL A 30 -1.71 4.63 12.67
C VAL A 30 -0.24 5.05 12.59
N GLN A 31 0.64 4.49 13.43
CA GLN A 31 2.08 4.80 13.42
C GLN A 31 2.73 4.54 12.05
N VAL A 32 2.33 3.47 11.36
CA VAL A 32 2.83 3.20 10.00
C VAL A 32 2.36 4.26 9.01
N GLY A 33 1.12 4.73 9.13
CA GLY A 33 0.59 5.81 8.30
C GLY A 33 1.31 7.14 8.55
N GLU A 34 1.53 7.49 9.81
CA GLU A 34 2.30 8.67 10.20
C GLU A 34 3.75 8.60 9.70
N ALA A 35 4.38 7.43 9.77
CA ALA A 35 5.70 7.22 9.22
C ALA A 35 5.71 7.38 7.69
N ALA A 36 4.68 6.90 6.98
CA ALA A 36 4.53 7.11 5.53
C ALA A 36 4.41 8.60 5.18
N LYS A 37 3.63 9.36 5.96
CA LYS A 37 3.52 10.81 5.82
C LYS A 37 4.86 11.51 6.06
N ALA A 38 5.55 11.18 7.15
CA ALA A 38 6.83 11.79 7.51
C ALA A 38 7.93 11.48 6.47
N ALA A 39 7.87 10.31 5.84
CA ALA A 39 8.77 9.91 4.76
C ALA A 39 8.42 10.54 3.40
N GLY A 40 7.34 11.32 3.32
CA GLY A 40 6.89 11.97 2.10
C GLY A 40 6.44 10.99 1.03
N ILE A 41 5.86 9.84 1.39
CA ILE A 41 5.29 8.89 0.42
C ILE A 41 4.16 9.57 -0.35
N ASP A 42 4.10 9.36 -1.68
CA ASP A 42 3.19 10.10 -2.56
C ASP A 42 1.76 9.54 -2.56
N ARG A 43 1.60 8.24 -2.28
CA ARG A 43 0.30 7.56 -2.18
C ARG A 43 0.35 6.35 -1.25
N VAL A 44 -0.70 6.15 -0.46
CA VAL A 44 -0.87 4.93 0.36
C VAL A 44 -2.18 4.22 0.00
N LEU A 45 -2.10 3.04 -0.60
CA LEU A 45 -3.29 2.25 -0.93
C LEU A 45 -3.42 1.11 0.07
N SER A 46 -4.61 0.91 0.63
CA SER A 46 -4.85 -0.10 1.66
C SER A 46 -6.04 -1.00 1.34
N VAL A 47 -5.97 -2.27 1.72
CA VAL A 47 -7.07 -3.23 1.65
C VAL A 47 -7.08 -4.12 2.88
N GLY A 48 -8.26 -4.40 3.43
CA GLY A 48 -8.39 -5.16 4.69
C GLY A 48 -9.26 -4.44 5.72
N LYS A 49 -9.41 -5.02 6.91
CA LYS A 49 -10.30 -4.50 7.95
C LYS A 49 -9.64 -3.45 8.83
N GLN A 50 -8.33 -3.53 9.03
CA GLN A 50 -7.57 -2.68 9.94
C GLN A 50 -6.64 -1.71 9.19
N SER A 51 -6.19 -2.10 7.99
CA SER A 51 -5.22 -1.34 7.19
C SER A 51 -5.71 0.03 6.72
N HIS A 52 -7.02 0.31 6.79
CA HIS A 52 -7.57 1.65 6.53
C HIS A 52 -6.99 2.72 7.46
N ALA A 53 -6.56 2.35 8.67
CA ALA A 53 -5.93 3.28 9.61
C ALA A 53 -4.58 3.79 9.05
N ILE A 54 -3.83 2.97 8.30
CA ILE A 54 -2.56 3.36 7.67
C ILE A 54 -2.81 4.42 6.59
N SER A 55 -3.74 4.14 5.67
CA SER A 55 -4.06 5.06 4.57
C SER A 55 -4.63 6.37 5.10
N THR A 56 -5.51 6.31 6.09
CA THR A 56 -6.07 7.51 6.74
C THR A 56 -4.98 8.36 7.40
N ALA A 57 -4.13 7.78 8.26
CA ALA A 57 -3.09 8.51 8.98
C ALA A 57 -1.99 9.07 8.05
N SER A 58 -1.79 8.48 6.87
CA SER A 58 -0.83 8.99 5.89
C SER A 58 -1.21 10.36 5.30
N GLY A 59 -2.51 10.72 5.31
CA GLY A 59 -3.03 11.95 4.68
C GLY A 59 -3.04 11.94 3.14
N VAL A 60 -2.50 10.90 2.51
CA VAL A 60 -2.44 10.70 1.05
C VAL A 60 -2.98 9.33 0.65
N GLY A 61 -3.87 8.77 1.48
CA GLY A 61 -4.26 7.39 1.36
C GLY A 61 -5.64 7.15 0.74
N GLU A 62 -5.80 5.97 0.14
CA GLU A 62 -7.06 5.42 -0.35
C GLU A 62 -7.27 4.02 0.25
N HIS A 63 -8.49 3.72 0.70
CA HIS A 63 -8.86 2.41 1.22
C HIS A 63 -9.84 1.69 0.28
N PHE A 64 -9.63 0.40 0.08
CA PHE A 64 -10.39 -0.44 -0.84
C PHE A 64 -11.04 -1.60 -0.10
N ALA A 65 -12.27 -1.93 -0.48
CA ALA A 65 -13.02 -3.06 0.07
C ALA A 65 -12.44 -4.42 -0.36
N ASP A 66 -11.81 -4.47 -1.53
CA ASP A 66 -11.26 -5.69 -2.11
C ASP A 66 -10.00 -5.44 -2.95
N LYS A 67 -9.25 -6.52 -3.21
CA LYS A 67 -8.01 -6.48 -3.97
C LYS A 67 -8.24 -6.14 -5.45
N THR A 68 -9.40 -6.45 -6.01
CA THR A 68 -9.71 -6.19 -7.42
C THR A 68 -9.75 -4.68 -7.68
N ALA A 69 -10.49 -3.94 -6.85
CA ALA A 69 -10.55 -2.48 -6.90
C ALA A 69 -9.18 -1.84 -6.66
N LEU A 70 -8.43 -2.36 -5.68
CA LEU A 70 -7.06 -1.94 -5.40
C LEU A 70 -6.15 -2.11 -6.62
N ILE A 71 -6.17 -3.28 -7.26
CA ILE A 71 -5.35 -3.61 -8.44
C ILE A 71 -5.70 -2.67 -9.60
N ALA A 72 -7.00 -2.40 -9.84
CA ALA A 72 -7.42 -1.47 -10.88
C ALA A 72 -6.87 -0.05 -10.64
N ARG A 73 -6.89 0.42 -9.39
CA ARG A 73 -6.28 1.71 -9.03
C ARG A 73 -4.77 1.72 -9.26
N ILE A 74 -4.07 0.65 -8.85
CA ILE A 74 -2.62 0.54 -9.06
C ILE A 74 -2.28 0.59 -10.55
N LYS A 75 -3.03 -0.13 -11.40
CA LYS A 75 -2.83 -0.10 -12.86
C LYS A 75 -3.02 1.29 -13.44
N SER A 76 -4.00 2.05 -12.93
CA SER A 76 -4.21 3.44 -13.34
C SER A 76 -3.02 4.32 -12.96
N LEU A 77 -2.50 4.21 -11.72
CA LEU A 77 -1.31 4.94 -11.30
C LEU A 77 -0.07 4.61 -12.13
N ILE A 78 0.12 3.35 -12.51
CA ILE A 78 1.22 2.93 -13.38
C ILE A 78 1.10 3.60 -14.76
N ALA A 79 -0.11 3.72 -15.31
CA ALA A 79 -0.34 4.40 -16.59
C ALA A 79 -0.19 5.93 -16.49
N GLU A 80 -0.52 6.52 -15.34
CA GLU A 80 -0.43 7.97 -15.09
C GLU A 80 1.02 8.45 -14.88
N GLN A 81 1.91 7.58 -14.39
CA GLN A 81 3.24 7.96 -13.91
C GLN A 81 4.36 7.35 -14.76
N GLN A 82 5.23 8.20 -15.32
CA GLN A 82 6.37 7.75 -16.14
C GLN A 82 7.39 6.93 -15.35
N VAL A 83 7.64 7.30 -14.08
CA VAL A 83 8.51 6.56 -13.16
C VAL A 83 7.76 6.38 -11.85
N ILE A 84 7.50 5.14 -11.47
CA ILE A 84 6.73 4.77 -10.29
C ILE A 84 7.45 3.65 -9.55
N THR A 85 7.53 3.76 -8.22
CA THR A 85 8.01 2.68 -7.35
C THR A 85 6.90 2.25 -6.43
N ILE A 86 6.57 0.95 -6.44
CA ILE A 86 5.47 0.37 -5.67
C ILE A 86 6.05 -0.64 -4.67
N LEU A 87 5.77 -0.44 -3.39
CA LEU A 87 6.08 -1.41 -2.35
C LEU A 87 4.80 -2.04 -1.83
N VAL A 88 4.67 -3.35 -1.99
CA VAL A 88 3.54 -4.14 -1.49
C VAL A 88 3.93 -4.83 -0.19
N LYS A 89 3.12 -4.68 0.87
CA LYS A 89 3.37 -5.31 2.17
C LYS A 89 2.06 -5.73 2.84
N GLY A 90 2.06 -6.86 3.52
CA GLY A 90 0.93 -7.31 4.33
C GLY A 90 1.32 -8.52 5.16
N SER A 91 0.47 -8.90 6.10
CA SER A 91 0.61 -10.19 6.79
C SER A 91 0.43 -11.36 5.82
N ARG A 92 0.86 -12.56 6.24
CA ARG A 92 0.67 -13.77 5.43
C ARG A 92 -0.80 -14.06 5.13
N SER A 93 -1.68 -13.80 6.10
CA SER A 93 -3.13 -13.97 5.92
C SER A 93 -3.77 -12.91 5.03
N ALA A 94 -3.16 -11.73 4.90
CA ALA A 94 -3.60 -10.72 3.93
C ALA A 94 -3.31 -11.13 2.47
N ALA A 95 -2.41 -12.11 2.24
CA ALA A 95 -2.08 -12.67 0.92
C ALA A 95 -1.79 -11.59 -0.15
N MET A 96 -0.95 -10.60 0.19
CA MET A 96 -0.65 -9.47 -0.70
C MET A 96 0.22 -9.84 -1.90
N GLU A 97 0.79 -11.06 -1.93
CA GLU A 97 1.43 -11.64 -3.10
C GLU A 97 0.48 -11.77 -4.31
N GLU A 98 -0.83 -11.87 -4.09
CA GLU A 98 -1.84 -11.88 -5.15
C GLU A 98 -1.85 -10.56 -5.93
N VAL A 99 -1.67 -9.43 -5.23
CA VAL A 99 -1.57 -8.10 -5.86
C VAL A 99 -0.32 -8.03 -6.73
N VAL A 100 0.82 -8.55 -6.25
CA VAL A 100 2.07 -8.58 -7.01
C VAL A 100 1.91 -9.42 -8.29
N ARG A 101 1.35 -10.64 -8.19
CA ARG A 101 1.13 -11.51 -9.34
C ARG A 101 0.24 -10.85 -10.40
N ALA A 102 -0.87 -10.24 -9.98
CA ALA A 102 -1.80 -9.57 -10.89
C ALA A 102 -1.22 -8.34 -11.63
N LEU A 103 -0.12 -7.78 -11.11
CA LEU A 103 0.63 -6.70 -11.77
C LEU A 103 1.71 -7.22 -12.71
N GLN A 104 2.29 -8.40 -12.42
CA GLN A 104 3.32 -9.03 -13.26
C GLN A 104 2.75 -9.65 -14.53
N GLU A 105 1.55 -10.21 -14.48
CA GLU A 105 0.92 -10.92 -15.62
C GLU A 105 0.51 -10.00 -16.79
N ASN A 106 0.53 -8.67 -16.60
CA ASN A 106 0.15 -7.70 -17.62
C ASN A 106 1.34 -7.12 -18.41
N GLY A 107 2.56 -7.63 -18.20
CA GLY A 107 3.72 -7.30 -19.03
C GLY A 107 3.69 -8.07 -20.35
N THR A 108 2.75 -7.76 -21.25
CA THR A 108 2.89 -8.17 -22.65
C THR A 108 4.09 -7.44 -23.25
N CYS A 109 5.14 -8.22 -23.55
CA CYS A 109 6.26 -7.84 -24.39
C CYS A 109 5.82 -7.36 -25.77
#